data_AF-A0A8R1WA55-F1
#
_entry.id   AF-A0A8R1WA55-F1
#
_cell.length_a   1.000
_cell.length_b   1.000
_cell.length_c   1.000
_cell.angle_alpha   90.00
_cell.angle_beta   90.00
_cell.angle_gamma   90.00
#
_symmetry.space_group_name_H-M   'P 1'
#
loop_
_entity.id
_entity.type
_entity.pdbx_description
1 polymer ?
#
loop_
_entity_poly.entity_id
_entity_poly.type
_entity_poly.pdbx_seq_one_letter_code
_entity_poly.pdbx_strand_id
1 'polypeptide(L)'
;MPKDSQIIVSMMEDLGIVEYDQQVLNHFLEFNYRYTTQLLEDAKALSNSAEKKNVDADDVKLAIQMAQGGVFPGPPPRKVLTTAAIEVNKMPLPPQRHASQLRISHDSPNSVKTKYRLRYESVIFYFE
;
A
#
# COMPACT_ATOMS: atom_id res chain seq x y z
N MET A 1 1.33 -28.41 14.08
CA MET A 1 1.48 -26.97 13.79
C MET A 1 1.56 -26.19 15.10
N PRO A 2 2.34 -25.10 15.17
CA PRO A 2 2.36 -24.19 16.31
C PRO A 2 0.96 -23.65 16.65
N LYS A 3 0.72 -23.27 17.91
CA LYS A 3 -0.60 -22.86 18.39
C LYS A 3 -1.13 -21.63 17.63
N ASP A 4 -0.29 -20.63 17.39
CA ASP A 4 -0.68 -19.40 16.69
C ASP A 4 -1.03 -19.66 15.22
N SER A 5 -0.36 -20.61 14.57
CA SER A 5 -0.70 -21.03 13.22
C SER A 5 -2.08 -21.67 13.17
N GLN A 6 -2.45 -22.48 14.16
CA GLN A 6 -3.79 -23.09 14.23
C GLN A 6 -4.90 -22.04 14.36
N ILE A 7 -4.64 -20.96 15.11
CA ILE A 7 -5.57 -19.84 15.25
C ILE A 7 -5.78 -19.15 13.89
N ILE A 8 -4.70 -18.88 13.16
CA ILE A 8 -4.78 -18.27 11.82
C ILE A 8 -5.55 -19.18 10.85
N VAL A 9 -5.31 -20.49 10.89
CA VAL A 9 -6.06 -21.46 10.07
C VAL A 9 -7.54 -21.44 10.40
N SER A 10 -7.90 -21.47 11.69
CA SER A 10 -9.31 -21.38 12.12
C SER A 10 -9.97 -20.06 11.65
N MET A 11 -9.26 -18.94 11.69
CA MET A 11 -9.76 -17.66 11.16
C MET A 11 -9.96 -17.71 9.63
N MET A 12 -9.05 -18.36 8.90
CA MET A 12 -9.17 -18.52 7.45
C MET A 12 -10.35 -19.43 7.10
N GLU A 13 -10.57 -20.51 7.86
CA GLU A 13 -11.74 -21.39 7.74
C GLU A 13 -13.06 -20.64 8.00
N ASP A 14 -13.12 -19.81 9.04
CA ASP A 14 -14.28 -18.96 9.34
C ASP A 14 -14.60 -17.96 8.22
N LEU A 15 -13.57 -17.51 7.49
CA LEU A 15 -13.70 -16.65 6.31
C LEU A 15 -14.00 -17.43 5.01
N GLY A 16 -14.09 -18.76 5.06
CA GLY A 16 -14.33 -19.62 3.91
C GLY A 16 -13.11 -19.83 3.01
N ILE A 17 -11.90 -19.50 3.49
CA ILE A 17 -10.65 -19.68 2.75
C ILE A 17 -10.11 -21.09 3.04
N VAL A 18 -10.36 -22.01 2.11
CA VAL A 18 -9.98 -23.42 2.23
C VAL A 18 -8.72 -23.80 1.46
N GLU A 19 -8.30 -22.98 0.49
CA GLU A 19 -7.10 -23.21 -0.32
C GLU A 19 -6.13 -22.03 -0.16
N TYR A 20 -4.94 -22.32 0.36
CA TYR A 20 -3.85 -21.36 0.52
C TYR A 20 -2.50 -22.07 0.55
N ASP A 21 -1.44 -21.36 0.17
CA ASP A 21 -0.07 -21.85 0.30
C ASP A 21 0.38 -21.77 1.78
N GLN A 22 1.13 -22.76 2.25
CA GLN A 22 1.71 -22.76 3.59
C GLN A 22 2.55 -21.50 3.88
N GLN A 23 3.17 -20.90 2.86
CA GLN A 23 3.90 -19.63 2.99
C GLN A 23 3.01 -18.49 3.49
N VAL A 24 1.71 -18.50 3.21
CA VAL A 24 0.77 -17.47 3.67
C VAL A 24 0.70 -17.44 5.20
N LEU A 25 0.69 -18.62 5.84
CA LEU A 25 0.70 -18.71 7.30
C LEU A 25 1.96 -18.09 7.90
N ASN A 26 3.12 -18.32 7.28
CA ASN A 26 4.38 -17.74 7.73
C ASN A 26 4.36 -16.20 7.62
N HIS A 27 3.84 -15.66 6.52
CA HIS A 27 3.69 -14.21 6.36
C HIS A 27 2.74 -13.61 7.39
N PHE A 28 1.62 -14.27 7.69
CA PHE A 28 0.70 -13.80 8.73
C PHE A 28 1.36 -13.81 10.11
N LEU A 29 2.12 -14.84 10.46
CA LEU A 29 2.83 -14.90 11.74
C LEU A 29 3.87 -13.78 11.84
N GLU A 30 4.67 -13.57 10.80
CA GLU A 30 5.67 -12.51 10.75
C GLU A 30 5.03 -11.12 10.82
N PHE A 31 3.95 -10.90 10.07
CA PHE A 31 3.18 -9.67 10.12
C PHE A 31 2.64 -9.39 11.53
N ASN A 32 1.98 -10.36 12.15
CA ASN A 32 1.43 -10.22 13.51
C ASN A 32 2.53 -9.87 14.52
N TYR A 33 3.68 -10.54 14.44
CA TYR A 33 4.79 -10.26 15.33
C TYR A 33 5.35 -8.85 15.12
N ARG A 34 5.65 -8.45 13.88
CA ARG A 34 6.20 -7.13 13.56
C ARG A 34 5.23 -6.01 13.92
N TYR A 35 3.97 -6.16 13.54
CA TYR A 35 2.93 -5.16 13.81
C TYR A 35 2.71 -4.97 15.31
N THR A 36 2.57 -6.06 16.07
CA THR A 36 2.35 -5.98 17.51
C THR A 36 3.57 -5.41 18.23
N THR A 37 4.78 -5.78 17.82
CA THR A 37 6.02 -5.24 18.40
C THR A 37 6.12 -3.74 18.17
N GLN A 38 5.93 -3.28 16.93
CA GLN A 38 5.95 -1.85 16.59
C GLN A 38 4.89 -1.08 17.38
N LEU A 39 3.67 -1.63 17.46
CA LEU A 39 2.56 -1.00 18.18
C LEU A 39 2.86 -0.84 19.68
N LEU A 40 3.49 -1.84 20.30
CA LEU A 40 3.89 -1.79 21.71
C LEU A 40 5.08 -0.85 21.94
N GLU A 41 6.00 -0.73 20.98
CA GLU A 41 7.07 0.27 21.04
C GLU A 41 6.51 1.70 21.00
N ASP A 42 5.53 1.95 20.12
CA ASP A 42 4.84 3.23 20.02
C ASP A 42 4.06 3.54 21.33
N ALA A 43 3.32 2.56 21.86
CA ALA A 43 2.62 2.70 23.14
C ALA A 43 3.58 2.99 24.31
N LYS A 44 4.75 2.33 24.33
CA LYS A 44 5.80 2.60 25.32
C LYS A 44 6.35 4.02 25.19
N ALA A 45 6.57 4.50 23.97
CA ALA A 45 7.01 5.87 23.73
C ALA A 45 5.96 6.88 24.26
N LEU A 46 4.67 6.63 24.01
CA LEU A 46 3.57 7.46 24.52
C LEU A 46 3.50 7.46 26.05
N SER A 47 3.60 6.29 26.69
CA SER A 47 3.67 6.15 28.15
C SER A 47 4.84 6.94 28.74
N ASN A 48 6.02 6.88 28.10
CA ASN A 48 7.21 7.62 28.54
C ASN A 48 7.02 9.14 28.40
N SER A 49 6.39 9.60 27.32
CA SER A 49 6.05 11.02 27.13
C SER A 49 5.06 11.54 28.17
N ALA A 50 4.22 10.66 28.72
CA ALA A 50 3.30 10.96 29.82
C ALA A 50 3.90 10.74 31.22
N GLU A 51 5.20 10.44 31.32
CA GLU A 51 5.93 10.14 32.57
C GLU A 51 5.32 8.98 33.39
N LYS A 52 4.58 8.08 32.73
CA LYS A 52 4.00 6.89 33.35
C LYS A 52 5.07 5.81 33.53
N LYS A 53 5.02 5.09 34.65
CA LYS A 53 5.94 3.97 34.93
C LYS A 53 5.61 2.70 34.15
N ASN A 54 4.35 2.50 33.81
CA ASN A 54 3.84 1.31 33.13
C ASN A 54 2.93 1.76 31.98
N VAL A 55 2.95 1.00 30.88
CA VAL A 55 2.05 1.17 29.75
C VAL A 55 0.64 0.76 30.17
N ASP A 56 -0.34 1.60 29.88
CA ASP A 56 -1.75 1.30 30.14
C ASP A 56 -2.56 1.08 28.84
N ALA A 57 -3.84 0.78 29.00
CA ALA A 57 -4.73 0.51 27.86
C ALA A 57 -4.98 1.76 26.99
N ASP A 58 -4.85 2.97 27.53
CA ASP A 58 -5.07 4.20 26.79
C ASP A 58 -3.87 4.52 25.90
N ASP A 59 -2.66 4.23 26.37
CA ASP A 59 -1.44 4.33 25.55
C ASP A 59 -1.51 3.42 24.32
N VAL A 60 -1.99 2.18 24.49
CA VAL A 60 -2.17 1.22 23.38
C VAL A 60 -3.26 1.68 22.42
N LYS A 61 -4.41 2.18 22.91
CA LYS A 61 -5.47 2.72 22.04
C LYS A 61 -4.96 3.90 21.21
N LEU A 62 -4.19 4.79 21.83
CA LEU A 62 -3.62 5.95 21.14
C LEU A 62 -2.61 5.51 20.08
N ALA A 63 -1.73 4.55 20.39
CA ALA A 63 -0.82 3.97 19.40
C ALA A 63 -1.57 3.36 18.20
N ILE A 64 -2.67 2.63 18.43
CA ILE A 64 -3.50 2.08 17.35
C ILE A 64 -4.07 3.20 16.47
N GLN A 65 -4.61 4.26 17.06
CA GLN A 65 -5.17 5.39 16.33
C GLN A 65 -4.10 6.10 15.47
N MET A 66 -2.88 6.21 15.97
CA MET A 66 -1.76 6.79 15.22
C MET A 66 -1.34 5.89 14.05
N ALA A 67 -1.31 4.57 14.24
CA ALA A 67 -0.94 3.62 13.20
C ALA A 67 -1.95 3.52 12.04
N GLN A 68 -3.25 3.76 12.30
CA GLN A 68 -4.32 3.67 11.30
C GLN A 68 -4.07 4.59 10.09
N GLY A 69 -3.47 5.76 10.29
CA GLY A 69 -3.21 6.71 9.21
C GLY A 69 -2.18 6.27 8.18
N GLY A 70 -1.26 5.36 8.54
CA GLY A 70 -0.16 4.93 7.67
C GLY A 70 -0.31 3.54 7.05
N VAL A 71 -0.89 2.60 7.79
CA VAL A 71 -0.90 1.17 7.40
C VAL A 71 -2.20 0.73 6.76
N PHE A 72 -3.33 1.34 7.16
CA PHE A 72 -4.66 0.94 6.72
C PHE A 72 -5.41 2.13 6.12
N PRO A 73 -5.03 2.61 4.93
CA PRO A 73 -5.80 3.65 4.26
C PRO A 73 -7.20 3.10 3.97
N GLY A 74 -8.18 3.57 4.75
CA GLY A 74 -9.58 3.34 4.45
C GLY A 74 -9.97 3.98 3.12
N PRO A 75 -11.06 3.53 2.48
CA PRO A 75 -11.55 4.18 1.28
C PRO A 75 -11.81 5.67 1.58
N PRO A 76 -11.43 6.59 0.67
CA PRO A 76 -11.62 8.02 0.90
C PRO A 76 -13.11 8.33 1.13
N PRO A 77 -13.44 9.27 2.03
CA PRO A 77 -14.82 9.56 2.35
C PRO A 77 -15.61 9.98 1.11
N ARG A 78 -16.83 9.45 0.96
CA ARG A 78 -17.72 9.74 -0.18
C ARG A 78 -17.88 11.24 -0.46
N LYS A 79 -17.94 12.06 0.59
CA LYS A 79 -18.04 13.53 0.46
C LYS A 79 -16.85 14.11 -0.31
N VAL A 80 -15.63 13.66 -0.01
CA VAL A 80 -14.41 14.10 -0.71
C VAL A 80 -14.48 13.74 -2.19
N LEU A 81 -14.84 12.49 -2.50
CA LEU A 81 -15.03 12.03 -3.89
C LEU A 81 -16.12 12.81 -4.63
N THR A 82 -17.23 13.12 -3.95
CA THR A 82 -18.35 13.86 -4.54
C THR A 82 -17.95 15.30 -4.85
N THR A 83 -17.25 15.98 -3.95
CA THR A 83 -16.75 17.35 -4.19
C THR A 83 -15.78 17.37 -5.36
N ALA A 84 -14.83 16.44 -5.42
CA ALA A 84 -13.90 16.32 -6.53
C ALA A 84 -14.63 16.05 -7.86
N ALA A 85 -15.62 15.15 -7.85
CA ALA A 85 -16.43 14.85 -9.03
C ALA A 85 -17.21 16.09 -9.51
N ILE A 86 -17.82 16.86 -8.60
CA ILE A 86 -18.51 18.11 -8.96
C ILE A 86 -17.53 19.09 -9.62
N GLU A 87 -16.32 19.23 -9.08
CA GLU A 87 -15.32 20.13 -9.64
C GLU A 87 -14.84 19.72 -11.03
N VAL A 88 -14.49 18.44 -11.21
CA VAL A 88 -14.04 17.89 -12.50
C VAL A 88 -15.16 17.96 -13.54
N ASN A 89 -16.39 17.63 -13.14
CA ASN A 89 -17.53 17.58 -14.06
C ASN A 89 -18.10 18.97 -14.41
N LYS A 90 -17.57 20.07 -13.86
CA LYS A 90 -17.89 21.43 -14.32
C LYS A 90 -17.34 21.71 -15.72
N MET A 91 -16.24 21.04 -16.09
CA MET A 91 -15.68 21.21 -17.42
C MET A 91 -16.51 20.42 -18.44
N PRO A 92 -17.13 21.08 -19.42
CA PRO A 92 -17.86 20.37 -20.46
C PRO A 92 -16.91 19.48 -21.25
N LEU A 93 -17.44 18.37 -21.76
CA LEU A 93 -16.65 17.45 -22.58
C LEU A 93 -16.08 18.18 -23.80
N PRO A 94 -14.84 17.87 -24.22
CA PRO A 94 -14.30 18.38 -25.47
C PRO A 94 -15.23 18.02 -26.64
N PRO A 95 -15.44 18.93 -27.61
CA PRO A 95 -16.34 18.69 -28.72
C PRO A 95 -15.92 17.43 -29.51
N GLN A 96 -16.85 16.50 -29.67
CA GLN A 96 -16.65 15.29 -30.45
C GLN A 96 -16.51 15.66 -31.93
N ARG A 97 -15.37 15.33 -32.56
CA ARG A 97 -15.22 15.40 -34.03
C ARG A 97 -15.50 14.01 -34.59
N HIS A 98 -16.29 13.92 -35.67
CA HIS A 98 -16.65 12.68 -36.37
C HIS A 98 -15.48 11.94 -37.06
N ALA A 99 -14.24 12.21 -36.66
CA ALA A 99 -13.09 11.48 -37.17
C ALA A 99 -13.00 10.14 -36.43
N SER A 100 -13.10 9.05 -37.19
CA SER A 100 -12.90 7.65 -36.76
C SER A 100 -11.44 7.33 -36.36
N GLN A 101 -10.67 8.33 -35.92
CA GLN A 101 -9.25 8.23 -35.60
C GLN A 101 -9.01 8.43 -34.10
N LEU A 102 -8.08 7.65 -33.55
CA LEU A 102 -7.63 7.79 -32.16
C LEU A 102 -6.90 9.13 -31.98
N ARG A 103 -7.39 9.98 -31.08
CA ARG A 103 -6.68 11.22 -30.73
C ARG A 103 -5.50 10.93 -29.83
N ILE A 104 -4.31 11.18 -30.36
CA ILE A 104 -3.07 11.23 -29.60
C ILE A 104 -2.88 12.67 -29.13
N SER A 105 -2.57 12.88 -27.84
CA SER A 105 -2.23 14.21 -27.32
C SER A 105 -1.01 14.76 -28.08
N HIS A 106 -1.16 15.90 -28.75
CA HIS A 106 -0.09 16.52 -29.53
C HIS A 106 1.08 17.03 -28.66
N ASP A 107 0.82 17.32 -27.38
CA ASP A 107 1.77 17.94 -26.45
C ASP A 107 2.16 17.03 -25.27
N SER A 108 1.71 15.76 -25.28
CA SER A 108 2.12 14.76 -24.30
C SER A 108 3.45 14.14 -24.72
N PRO A 109 4.40 13.87 -23.80
CA PRO A 109 5.49 12.96 -24.08
C PRO A 109 4.89 11.56 -24.30
N ASN A 110 4.54 11.24 -25.54
CA ASN A 110 4.25 9.86 -25.89
C ASN A 110 5.48 9.05 -25.56
N SER A 111 5.32 8.05 -24.68
CA SER A 111 6.38 7.15 -24.21
C SER A 111 7.09 6.39 -25.34
N VAL A 112 6.64 6.55 -26.58
CA VAL A 112 7.22 6.04 -27.83
C VAL A 112 8.58 6.67 -28.15
N LYS A 113 8.89 7.90 -27.67
CA LYS A 113 10.24 8.48 -27.86
C LYS A 113 11.18 8.12 -26.74
N THR A 114 11.86 7.02 -26.95
CA THR A 114 12.93 6.48 -26.13
C THR A 114 14.19 7.35 -26.19
N LYS A 115 14.62 7.96 -25.08
CA LYS A 115 15.92 8.68 -24.94
C LYS A 115 17.02 7.81 -24.32
N TYR A 116 16.96 6.49 -24.43
CA TYR A 116 18.06 5.61 -24.00
C TYR A 116 18.80 5.01 -25.21
N ARG A 117 20.14 5.05 -25.18
CA ARG A 117 21.04 4.42 -26.17
C ARG A 117 22.02 3.53 -25.41
N LEU A 118 22.11 2.26 -25.77
CA LEU A 118 23.12 1.34 -25.22
C LEU A 118 24.51 1.89 -25.53
N ARG A 119 25.34 2.08 -24.49
CA ARG A 119 26.79 2.23 -24.68
C ARG A 119 27.35 0.84 -24.90
N TYR A 120 27.81 0.55 -26.12
CA TYR A 120 28.75 -0.53 -26.33
C TYR A 120 30.13 0.02 -25.99
N GLU A 121 30.75 -0.43 -24.90
CA GLU A 121 32.20 -0.41 -24.81
C GLU A 121 32.71 -1.57 -25.65
N SER A 122 33.48 -1.25 -26.69
CA SER A 122 34.15 -2.24 -27.51
C SER A 122 35.17 -2.98 -26.64
N VAL A 123 34.80 -4.15 -26.12
CA VAL A 123 35.78 -5.11 -25.61
C VAL A 123 36.54 -5.60 -26.84
N ILE A 124 37.70 -5.01 -27.08
CA ILE A 124 38.67 -5.50 -28.06
C ILE A 124 39.18 -6.83 -27.49
N PHE A 125 38.63 -7.94 -27.98
CA PHE A 125 39.27 -9.23 -27.82
C PHE A 125 40.51 -9.25 -28.72
N TYR A 126 41.69 -9.08 -28.12
CA TYR A 126 42.93 -9.50 -28.75
C TYR A 126 42.91 -11.03 -28.80
N PHE A 127 42.71 -11.59 -29.97
CA PHE A 127 43.13 -12.96 -30.26
C PHE A 127 44.58 -12.89 -30.76
N GLU A 128 45.44 -13.74 -30.16
CA GLU A 128 46.83 -14.00 -30.58
C GLU A 128 46.95 -14.36 -32.06
#